data_AF-A0AAE1H257-F1
#
_entry.id   AF-A0AAE1H257-F1
#
_cell.length_a   1.000
_cell.length_b   1.000
_cell.length_c   1.000
_cell.angle_alpha   90.00
_cell.angle_beta   90.00
_cell.angle_gamma   90.00
#
_symmetry.space_group_name_H-M   'P 1'
#
loop_
_entity.id
_entity.type
_entity.pdbx_description
1 polymer ?
#
loop_
_entity_poly.entity_id
_entity_poly.type
_entity_poly.pdbx_seq_one_letter_code
_entity_poly.pdbx_strand_id
1 'polypeptide(L)' 'MTCKRILQMRVQPLTHAELVAALSRHDPVYKEEEEAFLSWFQRTPIGRRKARANELEELQRQGLEPQPAK' A
#
# COMPACT_ATOMS: atom_id res chain seq x y z
N MET A 1 7.22 -22.01 -12.62
CA MET A 1 6.65 -21.48 -13.88
C MET A 1 7.81 -21.19 -14.84
N THR A 2 7.74 -21.61 -16.12
CA THR A 2 8.82 -21.38 -17.11
C THR A 2 8.45 -20.27 -18.09
N CYS A 3 9.45 -19.59 -18.67
CA CYS A 3 9.23 -18.46 -19.60
C CYS A 3 8.35 -18.83 -20.81
N LYS A 4 8.60 -20.01 -21.41
CA LYS A 4 7.78 -20.54 -22.52
C LYS A 4 6.31 -20.71 -22.12
N ARG A 5 6.06 -21.18 -20.89
CA ARG A 5 4.68 -21.40 -20.40
C ARG A 5 3.94 -20.10 -20.14
N ILE A 6 4.62 -19.07 -19.64
CA ILE A 6 4.04 -17.73 -19.40
C ILE A 6 3.60 -17.08 -20.72
N LEU A 7 4.45 -17.13 -21.75
CA LEU A 7 4.15 -16.54 -23.07
C LEU A 7 2.99 -17.22 -23.80
N GLN A 8 2.72 -18.49 -23.49
CA GLN A 8 1.61 -19.26 -24.07
C GLN A 8 0.29 -19.12 -23.30
N MET A 9 0.28 -18.41 -22.17
CA MET A 9 -0.95 -18.18 -21.41
C MET A 9 -1.83 -17.15 -22.12
N ARG A 10 -3.12 -17.44 -22.24
CA ARG A 10 -4.10 -16.48 -22.71
C ARG A 10 -4.31 -15.42 -21.63
N VAL A 11 -4.06 -14.16 -21.98
CA VAL A 11 -4.48 -13.01 -21.16
C VAL A 11 -5.96 -12.78 -21.46
N GLN A 12 -6.79 -12.87 -20.43
CA GLN A 12 -8.21 -12.56 -20.49
C GLN A 12 -8.53 -11.52 -19.41
N PRO A 13 -9.46 -10.58 -19.66
CA PRO A 13 -9.88 -9.65 -18.63
C PRO A 13 -10.54 -10.41 -17.49
N LEU A 14 -10.18 -10.06 -16.25
CA LEU A 14 -10.77 -10.65 -15.06
C LEU A 14 -12.25 -10.26 -14.95
N THR A 15 -13.11 -11.24 -14.73
CA THR A 15 -14.54 -11.00 -14.51
C THR A 15 -14.83 -10.67 -13.05
N HIS A 16 -15.93 -9.96 -12.79
CA HIS A 16 -16.36 -9.61 -11.44
C HIS A 16 -16.54 -10.85 -10.55
N ALA A 17 -17.06 -11.95 -11.10
CA ALA A 17 -17.27 -13.19 -10.35
C ALA A 17 -15.94 -13.83 -9.91
N GLU A 18 -14.92 -13.82 -10.77
CA GLU A 18 -13.59 -14.31 -10.43
C GLU A 18 -12.92 -13.46 -9.35
N LEU A 19 -13.10 -12.14 -9.40
CA LEU A 19 -12.61 -11.22 -8.37
C LEU A 19 -13.28 -11.51 -7.01
N VAL A 20 -14.61 -11.60 -6.98
CA VAL A 20 -15.37 -11.87 -5.74
C VAL A 20 -14.95 -13.21 -5.13
N ALA A 21 -14.82 -14.25 -5.95
CA ALA A 21 -14.40 -15.58 -5.49
C ALA A 21 -12.95 -15.63 -4.96
N ALA A 22 -12.09 -14.73 -5.43
CA ALA A 22 -10.74 -14.57 -4.88
C ALA A 22 -10.77 -13.82 -3.53
N LEU A 23 -11.49 -12.70 -3.47
CA LEU A 23 -11.61 -11.89 -2.25
C LEU A 23 -12.31 -12.63 -1.11
N SER A 24 -13.31 -13.47 -1.40
CA SER A 24 -14.06 -14.22 -0.39
C SER A 24 -13.23 -15.27 0.36
N ARG A 25 -12.00 -15.55 -0.07
CA ARG A 25 -11.08 -16.50 0.61
C ARG A 25 -10.30 -15.84 1.73
N HIS A 26 -10.29 -14.52 1.78
CA HIS A 26 -9.55 -13.74 2.76
C HIS A 26 -10.52 -13.21 3.82
N ASP A 27 -10.06 -13.17 5.06
CA ASP A 27 -10.82 -12.51 6.12
C ASP A 27 -10.80 -10.99 5.87
N PRO A 28 -11.98 -10.33 5.90
CA PRO A 28 -12.03 -8.89 5.74
C PRO A 28 -11.33 -8.23 6.92
N VAL A 29 -10.50 -7.23 6.63
CA VAL A 29 -9.94 -6.36 7.67
C VAL A 29 -10.97 -5.29 7.99
N TYR A 30 -11.44 -5.25 9.22
CA TYR A 30 -12.39 -4.24 9.66
C TYR A 30 -11.69 -2.91 9.91
N LYS A 31 -12.46 -1.83 9.87
CA LYS A 31 -11.95 -0.47 9.99
C LYS A 31 -11.19 -0.27 11.30
N GLU A 32 -11.69 -0.82 12.39
CA GLU A 32 -11.09 -0.73 13.72
C GLU A 32 -9.73 -1.43 13.78
N GLU A 33 -9.61 -2.58 13.10
CA GLU A 33 -8.36 -3.34 13.00
C GLU A 33 -7.33 -2.59 12.15
N GLU A 34 -7.76 -1.99 11.06
CA GLU A 34 -6.93 -1.15 10.20
C GLU A 34 -6.42 0.09 10.97
N GLU A 35 -7.28 0.79 11.69
CA GLU A 35 -6.91 1.94 12.52
C GLU A 35 -5.93 1.56 13.63
N ALA A 36 -6.18 0.43 14.32
CA ALA A 36 -5.27 -0.09 15.33
C ALA A 36 -3.91 -0.43 14.73
N PHE A 37 -3.86 -1.10 13.59
CA PHE A 37 -2.63 -1.41 12.87
C PHE A 37 -1.86 -0.15 12.48
N LEU A 38 -2.54 0.86 11.91
CA LEU A 38 -1.92 2.12 11.52
C LEU A 38 -1.33 2.86 12.73
N SER A 39 -2.07 2.92 13.85
CA SER A 39 -1.61 3.55 15.08
C SER A 39 -0.34 2.87 15.62
N TRP A 40 -0.28 1.54 15.57
CA TRP A 40 0.91 0.78 15.95
C TRP A 40 2.06 1.00 14.95
N PHE A 41 1.76 0.96 13.65
CA PHE A 41 2.75 1.11 12.59
C PHE A 41 3.46 2.46 12.67
N GLN A 42 2.74 3.54 12.96
CA GLN A 42 3.32 4.88 13.15
C GLN A 42 4.34 4.93 14.30
N ARG A 43 4.21 4.06 15.31
CA ARG A 43 5.17 3.95 16.43
C ARG A 43 6.43 3.18 16.05
N THR A 44 6.49 2.56 14.87
CA THR A 44 7.70 1.90 14.38
C THR A 44 8.70 2.90 13.80
N PRO A 45 10.02 2.62 13.81
CA PRO A 45 11.01 3.45 13.14
C PRO A 45 10.74 3.63 11.64
N ILE A 46 10.20 2.59 10.99
CA ILE A 46 9.82 2.62 9.57
C ILE A 46 8.64 3.57 9.36
N GLY A 47 7.60 3.47 10.17
CA GLY A 47 6.44 4.37 10.13
C GLY A 47 6.84 5.82 10.29
N ARG A 48 7.68 6.15 11.29
CA ARG A 48 8.21 7.51 11.49
C ARG A 48 9.04 8.01 10.30
N ARG A 49 9.82 7.14 9.66
CA ARG A 49 10.59 7.51 8.47
C ARG A 49 9.68 7.82 7.29
N LYS A 50 8.62 7.02 7.08
CA LYS A 50 7.62 7.28 6.02
C LYS A 50 6.86 8.58 6.29
N ALA A 51 6.46 8.85 7.54
CA ALA A 51 5.79 10.10 7.90
C ALA A 51 6.63 11.34 7.53
N ARG A 52 7.91 11.37 7.93
CA ARG A 52 8.82 12.47 7.56
C ARG A 52 9.06 12.60 6.06
N ALA A 53 9.09 11.48 5.33
CA ALA A 53 9.24 11.51 3.88
C ALA A 53 8.00 12.13 3.21
N ASN A 54 6.80 11.79 3.68
CA ASN A 54 5.56 12.38 3.19
C ASN A 54 5.48 13.88 3.50
N GLU A 55 5.83 14.29 4.72
CA GLU A 55 5.90 15.72 5.10
C GLU A 55 6.86 16.49 4.17
N LEU A 56 8.02 15.92 3.87
CA LEU A 56 8.98 16.54 2.95
C LEU A 56 8.42 16.64 1.51
N GLU A 57 7.74 15.60 1.02
CA GLU A 57 7.08 15.63 -0.29
C GLU A 57 5.96 16.69 -0.33
N GLU A 58 5.20 16.83 0.74
CA GLU A 58 4.14 17.84 0.86
C GLU A 58 4.71 19.27 0.86
N LEU A 59 5.82 19.50 1.58
CA LEU A 59 6.53 20.77 1.57
C LEU A 59 7.07 21.11 0.17
N GLN A 60 7.66 20.12 -0.51
CA GLN A 60 8.11 20.26 -1.90
C GLN A 60 6.95 20.59 -2.85
N ARG A 61 5.80 19.92 -2.67
CA ARG A 61 4.58 20.20 -3.46
C ARG A 61 4.04 21.60 -3.22
N GLN A 62 4.22 22.13 -2.01
CA GLN A 62 3.81 23.49 -1.63
C GLN A 62 4.87 24.56 -1.91
N GLY A 63 6.05 24.18 -2.42
CA GLY A 63 7.15 25.10 -2.72
C GLY A 63 7.80 25.72 -1.47
N LEU A 64 7.64 25.11 -0.29
CA LEU A 64 8.23 25.54 0.97
C LEU A 64 9.51 24.74 1.22
N GLU A 65 10.62 25.42 1.45
CA GLU A 65 11.89 24.78 1.80
C GLU A 65 11.80 24.11 3.19
N PRO A 66 12.34 22.88 3.36
CA PRO A 66 12.33 22.19 4.63
C PRO A 66 13.24 22.90 5.65
N GLN A 67 12.66 23.33 6.76
CA GLN A 67 13.43 23.85 7.91
C GLN A 67 14.31 22.73 8.49
N PRO A 68 15.60 22.98 8.77
CA PRO A 68 16.47 21.97 9.34
C PRO A 68 15.98 21.57 10.73
N ALA A 69 15.81 20.27 10.95
CA ALA A 69 15.52 19.71 12.27
C ALA A 69 16.68 20.06 13.21
N LYS A 70 16.38 20.83 14.26
CA LYS A 70 17.31 21.18 15.36
C LYS A 70 17.70 19.95 16.18
#